data_AF-N4UUL2-F1
#
_entry.id   AF-N4UUL2-F1
#
_cell.length_a   1.000
_cell.length_b   1.000
_cell.length_c   1.000
_cell.angle_alpha   90.00
_cell.angle_beta   90.00
_cell.angle_gamma   90.00
#
_symmetry.space_group_name_H-M   'P 1'
#
loop_
_entity.id
_entity.type
_entity.pdbx_description
1 polymer ?
#
loop_
_entity_poly.entity_id
_entity_poly.type
_entity_poly.pdbx_seq_one_letter_code
_entity_poly.pdbx_strand_id
1 'polypeptide(L)' 'MRFATFAIIAGAVTTVSAANEKAPGFCNIGVNAFCTNFQVPACRDGKAATFNAAGTSANEAACKGKKNNDSCTQTFTCP' A
#
# COMPACT_ATOMS: atom_id res chain seq x y z
N MET A 1 4.66 3.27 52.18
CA MET A 1 4.18 2.41 51.08
C MET A 1 5.05 2.71 49.86
N ARG A 2 5.91 1.79 49.43
CA ARG A 2 6.80 1.97 48.27
C ARG A 2 6.06 1.45 47.04
N PHE A 3 5.52 2.36 46.23
CA PHE A 3 4.87 2.01 44.97
C PHE A 3 5.96 1.69 43.94
N ALA A 4 6.13 0.41 43.64
CA ALA A 4 7.00 -0.06 42.57
C ALA A 4 6.42 0.37 41.23
N THR A 5 7.12 1.25 40.55
CA THR A 5 6.88 1.64 39.16
C THR A 5 7.05 0.43 38.26
N PHE A 6 5.94 -0.20 37.88
CA PHE A 6 5.94 -1.18 36.80
C PHE A 6 5.93 -0.41 35.48
N ALA A 7 7.13 -0.15 34.95
CA ALA A 7 7.31 0.23 33.56
C ALA A 7 6.92 -0.96 32.68
N ILE A 8 5.65 -1.00 32.24
CA ILE A 8 5.22 -1.92 31.20
C ILE A 8 5.85 -1.43 29.91
N ILE A 9 6.97 -2.04 29.54
CA ILE A 9 7.56 -1.95 28.22
C ILE A 9 6.56 -2.64 27.29
N ALA A 10 5.62 -1.86 26.75
CA ALA A 10 4.81 -2.28 25.63
C ALA A 10 5.78 -2.47 24.46
N GLY A 11 6.16 -3.73 24.23
CA GLY A 11 7.01 -4.13 23.12
C GLY A 11 6.39 -3.60 21.84
N ALA A 12 7.10 -2.67 21.20
CA ALA A 12 6.85 -2.36 19.80
C ALA A 12 7.21 -3.63 19.03
N VAL A 13 6.19 -4.43 18.73
CA VAL A 13 6.27 -5.47 17.70
C VAL A 13 6.47 -4.69 16.41
N THR A 14 7.73 -4.47 16.03
CA THR A 14 8.05 -3.98 14.69
C THR A 14 7.70 -5.10 13.74
N THR A 15 6.44 -5.16 13.34
CA THR A 15 6.05 -5.89 12.14
C THR A 15 6.92 -5.32 11.05
N VAL A 16 7.80 -6.15 10.48
CA VAL A 16 8.47 -5.88 9.21
C VAL A 16 7.35 -5.91 8.16
N SER A 17 6.54 -4.86 8.16
CA SER A 17 5.56 -4.63 7.13
C SER A 17 6.40 -4.22 5.93
N ALA A 18 6.45 -5.09 4.91
CA ALA A 18 6.87 -4.65 3.59
C ALA A 18 6.16 -3.32 3.33
N ALA A 19 6.92 -2.23 3.29
CA ALA A 19 6.36 -0.90 3.33
C ALA A 19 5.52 -0.77 2.05
N ASN A 20 4.20 -0.74 2.21
CA ASN A 20 3.31 -0.52 1.09
C ASN A 20 3.49 0.94 0.69
N GLU A 21 4.15 1.15 -0.43
CA GLU A 21 4.36 2.46 -1.02
C GLU A 21 3.12 2.84 -1.84
N LYS A 22 2.97 4.16 -2.06
CA LYS A 22 1.85 4.75 -2.76
C LYS A 22 2.36 5.61 -3.91
N ALA A 23 1.83 5.38 -5.10
CA ALA A 23 2.11 6.17 -6.29
C ALA A 23 0.82 6.75 -6.87
N PRO A 24 0.88 7.91 -7.54
CA PRO A 24 -0.23 8.37 -8.36
C PRO A 24 -0.43 7.42 -9.53
N GLY A 25 -1.68 7.08 -9.81
CA GLY A 25 -2.07 6.24 -10.94
C GLY A 25 -3.42 6.65 -11.50
N PHE A 26 -3.90 5.88 -12.46
CA PHE A 26 -5.20 6.09 -13.09
C PHE A 26 -6.04 4.83 -12.99
N CYS A 27 -7.35 5.02 -12.82
CA CYS A 27 -8.29 3.92 -12.81
C CYS A 27 -8.47 3.38 -14.21
N ASN A 28 -8.06 2.14 -14.43
CA ASN A 28 -8.47 1.41 -15.61
C ASN A 28 -9.77 0.69 -15.27
N ILE A 29 -10.92 1.15 -15.80
CA ILE A 29 -12.23 0.49 -15.65
C ILE A 29 -12.53 -0.27 -16.95
N GLY A 30 -11.57 -1.06 -17.43
CA GLY A 30 -11.72 -1.91 -18.61
C GLY A 30 -12.39 -3.24 -18.24
N VAL A 31 -11.57 -4.26 -18.02
CA VAL A 31 -12.05 -5.61 -17.64
C VAL A 31 -12.14 -5.76 -16.11
N ASN A 32 -11.24 -5.11 -15.37
CA ASN A 32 -11.26 -5.03 -13.92
C ASN A 32 -11.00 -3.58 -13.52
N ALA A 33 -11.76 -3.05 -12.56
CA ALA A 33 -11.52 -1.73 -12.00
C ALA A 33 -10.25 -1.78 -11.16
N PHE A 34 -9.11 -1.36 -11.73
CA PHE A 34 -7.82 -1.43 -11.05
C PHE A 34 -7.07 -0.11 -11.16
N CYS A 35 -6.55 0.36 -10.03
CA CYS A 35 -5.68 1.52 -10.00
C CYS A 35 -4.28 1.13 -10.46
N THR A 36 -3.88 1.60 -11.64
CA THR A 36 -2.53 1.38 -12.16
C THR A 36 -1.96 2.63 -12.79
N ASN A 37 -0.65 2.81 -12.65
CA ASN A 37 0.09 3.70 -13.52
C ASN A 37 0.64 2.91 -14.72
N PHE A 38 0.76 3.56 -15.89
CA PHE A 38 1.40 2.98 -17.07
C PHE A 38 2.90 2.72 -16.83
N GLN A 39 3.51 3.49 -15.93
CA GLN A 39 4.85 3.24 -15.42
C GLN A 39 4.75 2.34 -14.19
N VAL A 40 5.35 1.14 -14.25
CA VAL A 40 5.51 0.31 -13.06
C VAL A 40 6.29 1.13 -12.03
N PRO A 41 5.75 1.37 -10.82
CA PRO A 41 6.49 2.12 -9.82
C PRO A 41 7.79 1.38 -9.51
N ALA A 42 8.92 2.08 -9.63
CA ALA A 42 10.19 1.56 -9.17
C ALA A 42 10.28 1.84 -7.67
N CYS A 43 10.57 0.80 -6.89
CA CYS A 43 10.89 0.99 -5.49
C CYS A 43 12.15 1.83 -5.35
N ARG A 44 12.31 2.52 -4.22
CA ARG A 44 13.47 3.40 -3.97
C ARG A 44 14.81 2.68 -4.13
N ASP A 45 14.82 1.36 -3.90
CA ASP A 45 15.98 0.48 -4.04
C ASP A 45 16.22 -0.07 -5.46
N GLY A 46 15.50 0.46 -6.47
CA GLY A 46 15.59 0.00 -7.86
C GLY A 46 14.99 -1.40 -8.08
N LYS A 47 14.33 -1.96 -7.06
CA LYS A 47 13.59 -3.21 -7.16
C LYS A 47 12.26 -2.97 -7.86
N ALA A 48 11.79 -3.99 -8.58
CA ALA A 48 10.47 -3.98 -9.16
C ALA A 48 9.44 -3.96 -8.02
N ALA A 49 8.50 -3.01 -8.08
CA ALA A 49 7.33 -3.05 -7.23
C ALA A 49 6.53 -4.32 -7.48
N THR A 50 6.05 -4.93 -6.40
CA THR A 50 5.17 -6.09 -6.44
C THR A 50 3.81 -5.71 -5.87
N PHE A 51 2.73 -6.28 -6.39
CA PHE A 51 1.42 -6.12 -5.77
C PHE A 51 1.15 -7.32 -4.88
N ASN A 52 1.29 -7.16 -3.57
CA ASN A 52 0.78 -8.16 -2.64
C ASN A 52 -0.76 -8.12 -2.62
N ALA A 53 -1.41 -9.13 -2.01
CA ALA A 53 -2.87 -9.19 -1.93
C ALA A 53 -3.51 -7.92 -1.34
N ALA A 54 -2.86 -7.29 -0.36
CA ALA A 54 -3.35 -6.04 0.24
C ALA A 54 -3.26 -4.85 -0.74
N GLY A 55 -2.17 -4.73 -1.49
CA GLY A 55 -2.00 -3.72 -2.54
C GLY A 55 -2.99 -3.91 -3.67
N THR A 56 -3.22 -5.16 -4.11
CA THR A 56 -4.24 -5.49 -5.11
C THR A 56 -5.62 -5.06 -4.66
N SER A 57 -6.07 -5.48 -3.47
CA SER A 57 -7.39 -5.10 -2.95
C SER A 57 -7.52 -3.59 -2.73
N ALA A 58 -6.46 -2.91 -2.29
CA ALA A 58 -6.45 -1.46 -2.15
C ALA A 58 -6.59 -0.75 -3.50
N ASN A 59 -5.96 -1.27 -4.56
CA ASN A 59 -6.01 -0.70 -5.91
C ASN A 59 -7.37 -0.90 -6.57
N GLU A 60 -7.98 -2.06 -6.35
CA GLU A 60 -9.36 -2.32 -6.79
C GLU A 60 -10.35 -1.42 -6.05
N ALA A 61 -10.21 -1.31 -4.72
CA ALA A 61 -11.05 -0.42 -3.91
C ALA A 61 -10.88 1.05 -4.28
N ALA A 62 -9.66 1.49 -4.62
CA ALA A 62 -9.38 2.88 -5.02
C ALA A 62 -10.12 3.29 -6.30
N CYS A 63 -10.48 2.33 -7.15
CA CYS A 63 -11.23 2.56 -8.39
C CYS A 63 -12.70 2.15 -8.33
N LYS A 64 -13.15 1.60 -7.20
CA LYS A 64 -14.55 1.23 -7.00
C LYS A 64 -15.41 2.50 -6.98
N GLY A 65 -16.31 2.62 -7.96
CA GLY A 65 -17.19 3.78 -8.11
C GLY A 65 -16.53 5.00 -8.78
N LYS A 66 -15.31 4.87 -9.29
CA LYS A 66 -14.64 5.87 -10.13
C LYS A 66 -14.83 5.56 -11.62
N LYS A 67 -14.59 6.56 -12.47
CA LYS A 67 -14.65 6.40 -13.92
C LYS A 67 -13.30 5.94 -14.49
N ASN A 68 -13.32 5.46 -15.73
CA ASN A 68 -12.08 5.16 -16.44
C ASN A 68 -11.25 6.45 -16.57
N ASN A 69 -9.94 6.33 -16.37
CA ASN A 69 -8.97 7.42 -16.36
C ASN A 69 -9.12 8.43 -15.20
N ASP A 70 -9.91 8.12 -14.17
CA ASP A 70 -9.92 8.91 -12.94
C ASP A 70 -8.57 8.79 -12.20
N SER A 71 -8.22 9.84 -11.47
CA SER A 71 -7.07 9.83 -10.57
C SER A 71 -7.29 8.84 -9.42
N CYS A 72 -6.29 8.01 -9.15
CA CYS A 72 -6.29 7.09 -8.03
C CYS A 72 -4.89 6.95 -7.43
N THR A 73 -4.83 6.34 -6.24
CA THR A 73 -3.55 6.08 -5.56
C THR A 73 -3.27 4.59 -5.63
N GLN A 74 -2.27 4.24 -6.43
CA GLN A 74 -1.78 2.88 -6.56
C GLN A 74 -0.94 2.53 -5.33
N THR A 75 -1.29 1.45 -4.67
CA THR A 75 -0.58 0.85 -3.54
C THR A 75 0.22 -0.34 -4.06
N PHE A 76 1.51 -0.37 -3.77
CA PHE A 76 2.41 -1.45 -4.18
C PHE A 76 3.39 -1.74 -3.04
N THR A 77 4.03 -2.89 -3.13
CA THR A 77 4.93 -3.43 -2.12
C THR A 77 6.33 -3.52 -2.67
N CYS A 78 7.27 -2.96 -1.91
CA CYS A 78 8.69 -3.07 -2.21
C CYS A 78 9.29 -4.23 -1.40
N PRO A 79 9.98 -5.19 -2.07
CA PRO A 79 10.68 -6.28 -1.41
C PRO A 79 11.99 -5.82 -0.75
#